data_AF-C4V6V9-F1
#
_entry.id   AF-C4V6V9-F1
#
_cell.length_a   1.000
_cell.length_b   1.000
_cell.length_c   1.000
_cell.angle_alpha   90.00
_cell.angle_beta   90.00
_cell.angle_gamma   90.00
#
_symmetry.space_group_name_H-M   'P 1'
#
loop_
_entity.id
_entity.type
_entity.pdbx_description
1 polymer ?
#
loop_
_entity_poly.entity_id
_entity_poly.type
_entity_poly.pdbx_seq_one_letter_code
_entity_poly.pdbx_strand_id
1 'polypeptide(L)'
;MYCLMIFHIMFILGDNIEISKSEFDCIIVKKHIIDSNSLNNYNSVKISFPGTVIYKLVRKNIPHLPNARVFILENNTVYFKKFNTKIRINFERKFFGLILDVWFIIMLMVIISSYFLIFCKKPFYIFDL
;
A
#
# COMPACT_ATOMS: atom_id res chain seq x y z
N MET A 1 21.33 0.37 -13.13
CA MET A 1 21.07 -1.02 -12.72
C MET A 1 20.31 -1.12 -11.40
N TYR A 2 20.73 -0.42 -10.34
CA TYR A 2 20.05 -0.44 -9.03
C TYR A 2 18.60 0.03 -9.04
N CYS A 3 18.25 1.07 -9.81
CA CYS A 3 16.87 1.55 -9.90
C CYS A 3 15.90 0.49 -10.44
N LEU A 4 16.31 -0.29 -11.45
CA LEU A 4 15.47 -1.33 -12.05
C LEU A 4 15.21 -2.48 -11.05
N MET A 5 16.22 -2.81 -10.24
CA MET A 5 16.10 -3.79 -9.17
C MET A 5 15.16 -3.31 -8.05
N ILE A 6 15.22 -2.02 -7.70
CA ILE A 6 14.30 -1.39 -6.73
C ILE A 6 12.86 -1.43 -7.26
N PHE A 7 12.62 -1.11 -8.53
CA PHE A 7 11.29 -1.21 -9.15
C PHE A 7 10.76 -2.64 -9.17
N HIS A 8 11.61 -3.64 -9.46
CA HIS A 8 11.21 -5.04 -9.39
C HIS A 8 10.91 -5.52 -7.97
N ILE A 9 11.71 -5.13 -6.97
CA ILE A 9 11.44 -5.45 -5.56
C ILE A 9 10.13 -4.82 -5.10
N MET A 10 9.84 -3.57 -5.51
CA MET A 10 8.56 -2.91 -5.21
C MET A 10 7.36 -3.65 -5.82
N PHE A 11 7.49 -4.18 -7.05
CA PHE A 11 6.45 -5.00 -7.68
C PHE A 11 6.27 -6.37 -7.00
N ILE A 12 7.37 -7.02 -6.58
CA ILE A 12 7.34 -8.33 -5.90
C ILE A 12 6.78 -8.21 -4.47
N LEU A 13 7.02 -7.08 -3.79
CA LEU A 13 6.38 -6.76 -2.50
C LEU A 13 4.87 -6.44 -2.65
N GLY A 14 4.37 -6.38 -3.89
CA GLY A 14 3.00 -6.12 -4.28
C GLY A 14 2.03 -7.32 -4.16
N ASP A 15 2.40 -8.41 -3.48
CA ASP A 15 1.51 -9.55 -3.18
C ASP A 15 0.41 -9.22 -2.14
N ASN A 16 0.04 -7.94 -2.06
CA ASN A 16 -1.02 -7.44 -1.22
C ASN A 16 -1.85 -6.47 -2.05
N ILE A 17 -3.15 -6.73 -2.13
CA ILE A 17 -4.10 -5.76 -2.68
C ILE A 17 -4.51 -4.85 -1.54
N GLU A 18 -4.28 -3.57 -1.72
CA GLU A 18 -4.74 -2.56 -0.78
C GLU A 18 -5.72 -1.62 -1.47
N ILE A 19 -6.81 -1.31 -0.78
CA ILE A 19 -7.87 -0.44 -1.28
C ILE A 19 -8.37 0.47 -0.17
N SER A 20 -8.54 1.76 -0.48
CA SER A 20 -9.06 2.74 0.47
C SER A 20 -10.55 2.53 0.71
N LYS A 21 -11.02 2.78 1.93
CA LYS A 21 -12.46 2.80 2.27
C LYS A 21 -13.26 3.72 1.36
N SER A 22 -12.65 4.79 0.88
CA SER A 22 -13.28 5.75 -0.04
C SER A 22 -13.41 5.23 -1.47
N GLU A 23 -12.82 4.09 -1.84
CA GLU A 23 -12.76 3.58 -3.22
C GLU A 23 -13.75 2.46 -3.48
N PHE A 24 -14.35 1.87 -2.45
CA PHE A 24 -15.33 0.79 -2.57
C PHE A 24 -16.54 1.00 -1.68
N ASP A 25 -17.64 0.37 -2.05
CA ASP A 25 -18.83 0.24 -1.21
C ASP A 25 -18.88 -1.16 -0.60
N CYS A 26 -18.51 -2.17 -1.38
CA CYS A 26 -18.47 -3.57 -0.95
C CYS A 26 -17.32 -4.33 -1.62
N ILE A 27 -16.62 -5.19 -0.87
CA ILE A 27 -15.61 -6.12 -1.39
C ILE A 27 -16.01 -7.54 -1.01
N ILE A 28 -16.03 -8.43 -2.00
CA ILE A 28 -16.31 -9.84 -1.83
C ILE A 28 -15.00 -10.62 -1.96
N VAL A 29 -14.56 -11.22 -0.85
CA VAL A 29 -13.36 -12.05 -0.76
C VAL A 29 -13.77 -13.48 -0.40
N LYS A 30 -13.86 -14.36 -1.40
CA LYS A 30 -14.38 -15.74 -1.24
C LYS A 30 -15.78 -15.75 -0.62
N LYS A 31 -15.90 -16.04 0.68
CA LYS A 31 -17.16 -16.08 1.44
C LYS A 31 -17.34 -14.85 2.35
N HIS A 32 -16.34 -13.99 2.44
CA HIS A 32 -16.39 -12.78 3.26
C HIS A 32 -16.87 -11.61 2.42
N ILE A 33 -17.81 -10.86 2.97
CA ILE A 33 -18.33 -9.62 2.41
C ILE A 33 -17.88 -8.50 3.33
N ILE A 34 -17.21 -7.50 2.78
CA ILE A 34 -16.65 -6.37 3.50
C ILE A 34 -17.35 -5.11 3.00
N ASP A 35 -18.19 -4.52 3.84
CA ASP A 35 -18.87 -3.27 3.50
C ASP A 35 -18.08 -2.08 4.01
N SER A 36 -17.94 -1.05 3.18
CA SER A 36 -17.19 0.17 3.54
C SER A 36 -17.79 0.85 4.78
N ASN A 37 -19.11 0.82 4.91
CA ASN A 37 -19.84 1.38 6.05
C ASN A 37 -19.58 0.65 7.37
N SER A 38 -19.20 -0.64 7.33
CA SER A 38 -18.89 -1.43 8.52
C SER A 38 -17.52 -1.12 9.13
N LEU A 39 -16.64 -0.46 8.36
CA LEU A 39 -15.27 -0.14 8.75
C LEU A 39 -15.21 1.12 9.62
N ASN A 40 -15.65 1.01 10.87
CA ASN A 40 -15.51 2.08 11.86
C ASN A 40 -14.03 2.20 12.27
N ASN A 41 -13.47 3.41 12.26
CA ASN A 41 -12.08 3.74 12.60
C ASN A 41 -10.97 3.23 11.65
N TYR A 42 -11.31 2.49 10.59
CA TYR A 42 -10.36 2.06 9.56
C TYR A 42 -10.62 2.82 8.26
N ASN A 43 -9.56 3.07 7.49
CA ASN A 43 -9.64 3.78 6.22
C ASN A 43 -9.03 3.03 5.04
N SER A 44 -8.42 1.87 5.26
CA SER A 44 -8.04 0.96 4.18
C SER A 44 -8.22 -0.50 4.56
N VAL A 45 -8.38 -1.33 3.53
CA VAL A 45 -8.44 -2.78 3.64
C VAL A 45 -7.24 -3.33 2.89
N LYS A 46 -6.48 -4.18 3.56
CA LYS A 46 -5.35 -4.91 2.97
C LYS A 46 -5.68 -6.39 2.89
N ILE A 47 -5.62 -6.92 1.67
CA ILE A 47 -5.86 -8.32 1.35
C ILE A 47 -4.50 -8.93 0.99
N SER A 48 -4.03 -9.80 1.87
CA SER A 48 -2.76 -10.51 1.72
C SER A 48 -3.00 -11.96 1.31
N PHE A 49 -2.22 -12.42 0.35
CA PHE A 49 -2.24 -13.80 -0.14
C PHE A 49 -0.82 -14.28 -0.45
N PRO A 50 -0.57 -15.59 -0.46
CA PRO A 50 0.73 -16.11 -0.84
C PRO A 50 1.01 -15.82 -2.32
N GLY A 51 2.23 -15.39 -2.64
CA GLY A 51 2.69 -15.10 -4.02
C GLY A 51 2.69 -16.28 -4.99
N THR A 52 2.32 -17.47 -4.52
CA THR A 52 2.06 -18.64 -5.39
C THR A 52 0.75 -18.52 -6.17
N VAL A 53 -0.11 -17.54 -5.83
CA VAL A 53 -1.41 -17.34 -6.48
C VAL A 53 -1.60 -15.88 -6.87
N ILE A 54 -1.97 -15.66 -8.13
CA ILE A 54 -2.27 -14.35 -8.70
C ILE A 54 -3.76 -14.05 -8.46
N TYR A 55 -4.03 -13.15 -7.54
CA TYR A 55 -5.37 -12.60 -7.35
C TYR A 55 -5.50 -11.24 -8.04
N LYS A 56 -6.70 -10.96 -8.56
CA LYS A 56 -7.06 -9.67 -9.13
C LYS A 56 -8.36 -9.17 -8.53
N LEU A 57 -8.42 -7.89 -8.21
CA LEU A 57 -9.65 -7.23 -7.82
C LEU A 57 -10.39 -6.78 -9.08
N VAL A 58 -11.61 -7.28 -9.29
CA VAL A 58 -12.43 -6.99 -10.47
C VAL A 58 -13.69 -6.25 -10.03
N ARG A 59 -13.98 -5.13 -10.69
CA ARG A 59 -15.20 -4.37 -10.44
C ARG A 59 -16.40 -5.13 -11.01
N LYS A 60 -17.42 -5.36 -10.19
CA LYS A 60 -18.68 -5.97 -10.61
C LYS A 60 -19.73 -4.89 -10.81
N ASN A 61 -20.28 -4.82 -12.02
CA ASN A 61 -21.44 -3.98 -12.29
C ASN A 61 -22.71 -4.71 -11.85
N ILE A 62 -23.48 -4.07 -10.98
CA ILE A 62 -24.79 -4.58 -10.55
C ILE A 62 -25.85 -3.87 -11.38
N PRO A 63 -26.69 -4.60 -12.15
CA PRO A 63 -27.64 -4.00 -13.10
C PRO A 63 -28.58 -2.95 -12.47
N HIS A 64 -28.93 -3.14 -11.21
CA HIS A 64 -29.84 -2.25 -10.46
C HIS A 64 -29.12 -1.13 -9.70
N LEU A 65 -27.79 -1.17 -9.60
CA LEU A 65 -26.95 -0.13 -8.96
C LEU A 65 -25.67 0.10 -9.81
N PRO A 66 -25.77 0.82 -10.94
CA PRO A 66 -24.63 1.01 -11.85
C PRO A 66 -23.49 1.83 -11.21
N ASN A 67 -23.81 2.68 -10.22
CA ASN A 67 -22.83 3.53 -9.55
C ASN A 67 -22.17 2.85 -8.34
N ALA A 68 -22.63 1.66 -7.92
CA ALA A 68 -22.03 0.97 -6.79
C ALA A 68 -20.61 0.50 -7.12
N ARG A 69 -19.70 0.67 -6.17
CA ARG A 69 -18.29 0.28 -6.27
C ARG A 69 -18.10 -1.05 -5.58
N VAL A 70 -18.65 -2.09 -6.23
CA VAL A 70 -18.55 -3.47 -5.75
C VAL A 70 -17.37 -4.15 -6.43
N PHE A 71 -16.53 -4.77 -5.62
CA PHE A 71 -15.35 -5.49 -6.09
C PHE A 71 -15.38 -6.95 -5.67
N ILE A 72 -14.91 -7.84 -6.56
CA ILE A 72 -14.71 -9.25 -6.28
C ILE A 72 -13.23 -9.58 -6.40
N LEU A 73 -12.71 -10.33 -5.44
CA LEU A 73 -11.38 -10.91 -5.55
C LEU A 73 -11.43 -12.21 -6.36
N GLU A 74 -10.94 -12.18 -7.59
CA GLU A 74 -10.89 -13.32 -8.50
C GLU A 74 -9.50 -13.94 -8.54
N ASN A 75 -9.45 -15.27 -8.61
CA ASN A 75 -8.20 -16.00 -8.79
C ASN A 75 -7.90 -16.13 -10.28
N ASN A 76 -6.83 -15.48 -10.74
CA ASN A 76 -6.38 -15.50 -12.13
C ASN A 76 -5.18 -16.44 -12.36
N THR A 77 -4.86 -17.35 -11.44
CA THR A 77 -3.82 -18.35 -11.67
C THR A 77 -4.19 -19.30 -12.81
N VAL A 78 -3.30 -19.42 -13.79
CA VAL A 78 -3.46 -20.32 -14.96
C VAL A 78 -2.76 -21.67 -14.74
N TYR A 79 -2.43 -22.06 -13.50
CA TYR A 79 -1.77 -23.34 -13.22
C TYR A 79 -2.77 -24.50 -13.08
N PHE A 80 -2.34 -25.70 -13.46
CA PHE A 80 -3.15 -26.93 -13.52
C PHE A 80 -3.71 -27.42 -12.17
N LYS A 81 -3.30 -26.86 -11.04
CA LYS A 81 -3.72 -27.31 -9.69
C LYS A 81 -4.40 -26.18 -8.92
N LYS A 82 -5.65 -26.42 -8.49
CA LYS A 82 -6.36 -25.51 -7.58
C LYS A 82 -5.66 -25.51 -6.22
N PHE A 83 -4.93 -24.45 -5.91
CA PHE A 83 -4.38 -24.24 -4.58
C PHE A 83 -5.44 -23.60 -3.68
N ASN A 84 -5.77 -24.26 -2.57
CA ASN A 84 -6.62 -23.65 -1.55
C ASN A 84 -5.74 -22.80 -0.63
N THR A 85 -5.58 -21.52 -0.98
CA THR A 85 -4.72 -20.60 -0.25
C THR A 85 -5.48 -19.91 0.89
N LYS A 86 -4.81 -19.71 2.02
CA LYS A 86 -5.33 -18.86 3.09
C LYS A 86 -5.17 -17.40 2.67
N ILE A 87 -6.28 -16.67 2.62
CA ILE A 87 -6.29 -15.23 2.38
C ILE A 87 -6.43 -14.55 3.74
N ARG A 88 -5.58 -13.57 4.01
CA ARG A 88 -5.66 -12.76 5.23
C ARG A 88 -6.20 -11.39 4.85
N ILE A 89 -7.22 -10.95 5.59
CA ILE A 89 -7.81 -9.62 5.44
C ILE A 89 -7.43 -8.85 6.70
N ASN A 90 -6.73 -7.73 6.53
CA ASN A 90 -6.40 -6.80 7.60
C ASN A 90 -7.10 -5.47 7.34
N PHE A 91 -7.61 -4.87 8.42
CA PHE A 91 -8.17 -3.51 8.38
C PHE A 91 -7.13 -2.56 8.96
N GLU A 92 -6.76 -1.56 8.17
CA GLU A 92 -5.68 -0.64 8.51
C GLU A 92 -6.24 0.79 8.65
N ARG A 93 -5.66 1.53 9.58
CA ARG A 93 -5.83 2.97 9.70
C ARG A 93 -4.53 3.62 9.29
N LYS A 94 -4.49 4.08 8.04
CA LYS A 94 -3.35 4.82 7.50
C LYS A 94 -3.52 6.29 7.81
N PHE A 95 -2.59 6.84 8.58
CA PHE A 95 -2.45 8.27 8.72
C PHE A 95 -1.73 8.76 7.45
N PHE A 96 -2.51 9.16 6.44
CA PHE A 96 -1.97 9.87 5.28
C PHE A 96 -1.45 11.21 5.78
N GLY A 97 -0.14 11.28 5.91
CA GLY A 97 0.53 12.35 6.62
C GLY A 97 1.22 11.78 7.85
N LEU A 98 2.53 11.60 7.74
CA LEU A 98 3.38 12.16 8.78
C LEU A 98 2.76 13.50 9.18
N ILE A 99 2.42 13.68 10.46
CA ILE A 99 1.90 14.94 11.00
C ILE A 99 2.69 16.07 10.33
N LEU A 100 2.05 17.16 9.90
CA LEU A 100 2.72 18.26 9.19
C LEU A 100 4.06 18.64 9.84
N ASP A 101 4.11 18.58 11.17
CA ASP A 101 5.29 18.75 12.01
C ASP A 101 6.47 17.82 11.65
N VAL A 102 6.21 16.56 11.32
CA VAL A 102 7.24 15.60 10.92
C VAL A 102 7.76 15.90 9.52
N TRP A 103 6.90 16.30 8.58
CA TRP A 103 7.36 16.80 7.26
C TRP A 103 8.20 18.07 7.39
N PHE A 104 7.81 18.97 8.30
CA PHE A 104 8.57 20.16 8.63
C PHE A 104 9.95 19.81 9.21
N ILE A 105 10.02 18.86 10.14
CA ILE A 105 11.30 18.38 10.72
C ILE A 105 12.20 17.76 9.64
N ILE A 106 11.63 16.95 8.73
CA ILE A 106 12.39 16.34 7.63
C ILE A 106 12.96 17.45 6.71
N MET A 107 12.15 18.43 6.33
CA MET A 107 12.60 19.55 5.49
C MET A 107 13.68 20.39 6.18
N LEU A 108 13.52 20.66 7.48
CA LEU A 108 14.52 21.37 8.28
C LEU A 108 15.86 20.62 8.32
N MET A 109 15.83 19.31 8.56
CA MET A 109 17.02 18.45 8.54
C MET A 109 17.73 18.49 7.19
N VAL A 110 16.97 18.43 6.09
CA VAL A 110 17.51 18.51 4.72
C VAL A 110 18.14 19.87 4.45
N ILE A 111 17.52 20.96 4.89
CA ILE A 111 18.06 22.32 4.74
C ILE A 111 19.38 22.45 5.51
N ILE A 112 19.41 22.01 6.78
CA ILE A 112 20.61 22.06 7.62
C ILE A 112 21.72 21.23 7.00
N SER A 113 21.45 19.98 6.59
CA SER A 113 22.47 19.13 5.97
C SER A 113 23.01 19.73 4.67
N SER A 114 22.14 20.31 3.85
CA SER A 114 22.54 20.95 2.58
C SER A 114 23.38 22.19 2.83
N TYR A 115 23.02 23.00 3.83
CA TYR A 115 23.80 24.17 4.24
C TYR A 115 25.21 23.76 4.70
N PHE A 116 25.31 22.75 5.57
CA PHE A 116 26.61 22.22 6.00
C PHE A 116 27.44 21.70 4.83
N LEU A 117 26.84 20.97 3.89
CA LEU A 117 27.57 20.42 2.73
C LEU A 117 28.09 21.51 1.77
N ILE A 118 27.34 22.60 1.57
CA ILE A 118 27.70 23.66 0.61
C ILE A 118 28.68 24.67 1.24
N PHE A 119 28.45 25.06 2.50
CA PHE A 119 29.18 26.17 3.13
C PHE A 119 30.29 25.71 4.06
N CYS A 120 30.19 24.53 4.70
CA CYS A 120 31.31 23.96 5.43
C CYS A 120 32.19 23.17 4.47
N LYS A 121 33.05 23.85 3.72
CA LYS A 121 34.06 23.23 2.83
C LYS A 121 35.04 22.27 3.55
N LYS A 122 35.06 22.26 4.89
CA LYS A 122 35.93 21.43 5.74
C LYS A 122 35.22 21.07 7.07
N PRO A 123 34.28 20.12 7.10
CA PRO A 123 33.55 19.76 8.32
C PRO A 123 34.41 18.97 9.33
N PHE A 124 35.59 18.47 8.93
CA PHE A 124 36.43 17.61 9.75
C PHE A 124 37.62 18.30 10.45
N TYR A 125 37.82 19.61 10.27
CA TYR A 125 38.93 20.32 10.92
C TYR A 125 38.75 20.56 12.44
N ILE A 126 37.62 20.13 13.01
CA ILE A 126 37.34 20.23 14.46
C ILE A 126 37.88 19.00 15.23
N PHE A 127 38.33 17.94 14.55
CA PHE A 127 38.88 16.75 15.20
C PHE A 127 40.42 16.71 15.28
N ASP A 128 41.12 17.75 14.82
CA ASP A 128 42.59 17.85 14.86
C ASP A 128 43.09 18.81 15.97
N LEU A 129 42.45 18.81 17.15
CA LEU A 129 42.90 19.58 18.33
C LEU A 129 43.06 18.70 19.56
#